data_AF-A0A6I1GY70-F1
#
_entry.id   AF-A0A6I1GY70-F1
#
_cell.length_a   1.000
_cell.length_b   1.000
_cell.length_c   1.000
_cell.angle_alpha   90.00
_cell.angle_beta   90.00
_cell.angle_gamma   90.00
#
_symmetry.space_group_name_H-M   'P 1'
#
loop_
_entity.id
_entity.type
_entity.pdbx_description
1 polymer ?
#
loop_
_entity_poly.entity_id
_entity_poly.type
_entity_poly.pdbx_seq_one_letter_code
_entity_poly.pdbx_strand_id
1 'polypeptide(L)'
;MHSLNIHAMQWQPVADISAVDPLLPDDLACFRELRDVLQRYGALDRFCISLIHRHFDIADDEELMEYTDVEQRTLTVKPVKKSDIDWQHTTITNWKLTECEEVARIGCGCARNSGGHLGYHRGT
;
A
#
# COMPACT_ATOMS: atom_id res chain seq x y z
N MET A 1 -24.63 -6.37 1.62
CA MET A 1 -23.24 -6.86 1.80
C MET A 1 -22.55 -5.82 2.68
N HIS A 2 -21.80 -6.21 3.70
CA HIS A 2 -20.99 -5.23 4.44
C HIS A 2 -19.76 -4.87 3.60
N SER A 3 -19.66 -3.61 3.19
CA SER A 3 -18.48 -3.04 2.56
C SER A 3 -17.36 -2.94 3.59
N LEU A 4 -16.29 -3.71 3.42
CA LEU A 4 -15.05 -3.45 4.14
C LEU A 4 -14.38 -2.27 3.45
N ASN A 5 -14.24 -1.16 4.16
CA ASN A 5 -13.77 0.10 3.60
C ASN A 5 -12.25 0.16 3.67
N ILE A 6 -11.64 0.37 2.50
CA ILE A 6 -10.21 0.22 2.30
C ILE A 6 -9.77 1.28 1.30
N HIS A 7 -9.26 2.41 1.77
CA HIS A 7 -8.57 3.35 0.89
C HIS A 7 -7.23 2.72 0.48
N ALA A 8 -6.56 3.22 -0.56
CA ALA A 8 -5.10 3.09 -0.57
C ALA A 8 -4.55 3.60 0.76
N MET A 9 -3.38 3.10 1.15
CA MET A 9 -2.49 3.96 1.91
C MET A 9 -1.96 5.03 0.94
N GLN A 10 -2.81 6.02 0.60
CA GLN A 10 -2.35 7.30 0.07
C GLN A 10 -1.71 8.01 1.25
N TRP A 11 -0.45 8.42 1.10
CA TRP A 11 0.37 8.83 2.24
C TRP A 11 0.12 10.30 2.62
N GLN A 12 -1.16 10.73 2.55
CA GLN A 12 -1.67 12.05 2.97
C GLN A 12 -3.13 11.92 3.47
N PRO A 13 -3.55 12.70 4.49
CA PRO A 13 -2.72 13.42 5.46
C PRO A 13 -2.29 12.46 6.58
N VAL A 14 -1.03 12.02 6.54
CA VAL A 14 -0.41 11.17 7.58
C VAL A 14 0.96 11.74 7.93
N ALA A 15 1.44 11.44 9.14
CA ALA A 15 2.63 12.06 9.71
C ALA A 15 3.92 11.53 9.09
N ASP A 16 4.93 12.40 8.96
CA ASP A 16 6.25 12.00 8.48
C ASP A 16 6.92 10.99 9.43
N ILE A 17 7.80 10.14 8.90
CA ILE A 17 8.55 9.14 9.66
C ILE A 17 9.38 9.72 10.82
N SER A 18 9.80 10.98 10.72
CA SER A 18 10.46 11.71 11.80
C SER A 18 9.52 12.16 12.94
N ALA A 19 8.21 11.99 12.77
CA ALA A 19 7.15 12.46 13.66
C ALA A 19 6.11 11.37 14.03
N VAL A 20 6.43 10.09 13.80
CA VAL A 20 5.67 8.93 14.32
C VAL A 20 6.50 8.17 15.34
N ASP A 21 5.83 7.61 16.36
CA ASP A 21 6.48 6.67 17.27
C ASP A 21 6.81 5.34 16.55
N PRO A 22 7.92 4.68 16.90
CA PRO A 22 8.18 3.30 16.49
C PRO A 22 7.22 2.34 17.22
N LEU A 23 7.22 1.06 16.84
CA LEU A 23 6.44 0.03 17.55
C LEU A 23 6.79 0.00 19.05
N LEU A 24 5.81 0.30 19.91
CA LEU A 24 5.96 0.36 21.36
C LEU A 24 5.56 -0.97 22.03
N PRO A 25 5.99 -1.22 23.29
CA PRO A 25 5.57 -2.42 24.04
C PRO A 25 4.04 -2.54 24.23
N ASP A 26 3.33 -1.41 24.31
CA ASP A 26 1.89 -1.37 24.57
C ASP A 26 1.06 -1.76 23.33
N ASP A 27 1.56 -1.49 22.12
CA ASP A 27 0.97 -1.93 20.85
C ASP A 27 0.89 -3.46 20.73
N LEU A 28 1.74 -4.18 21.48
CA LEU A 28 1.82 -5.64 21.43
C LEU A 28 0.53 -6.33 21.91
N ALA A 29 -0.39 -5.63 22.58
CA ALA A 29 -1.75 -6.13 22.83
C ALA A 29 -2.57 -6.15 21.53
N CYS A 30 -2.68 -4.99 20.87
CA CYS A 30 -3.37 -4.83 19.58
C CYS A 30 -2.82 -5.79 18.51
N PHE A 31 -1.50 -5.93 18.41
CA PHE A 31 -0.85 -6.83 17.44
C PHE A 31 -1.20 -8.30 17.68
N ARG A 32 -1.46 -8.73 18.93
CA ARG A 32 -1.92 -10.10 19.23
C ARG A 32 -3.38 -10.29 18.82
N GLU A 33 -4.24 -9.32 19.10
CA GLU A 33 -5.64 -9.39 18.66
C GLU A 33 -5.77 -9.42 17.14
N LEU A 34 -4.98 -8.59 16.42
CA LEU A 34 -4.91 -8.60 14.96
C LEU A 34 -4.39 -9.92 14.40
N ARG A 35 -3.33 -10.50 14.98
CA ARG A 35 -2.86 -11.86 14.65
C ARG A 35 -3.98 -12.88 14.83
N ASP A 36 -4.71 -12.81 15.93
CA ASP A 36 -5.77 -13.78 16.24
C ASP A 36 -6.99 -13.60 15.34
N VAL A 37 -7.28 -12.38 14.87
CA VAL A 37 -8.24 -12.12 13.77
C VAL A 37 -7.77 -12.80 12.50
N LEU A 38 -6.54 -12.54 12.04
CA LEU A 38 -5.98 -13.12 10.82
C LEU A 38 -5.94 -14.65 10.88
N GLN A 39 -5.63 -15.23 12.04
CA GLN A 39 -5.63 -16.68 12.24
C GLN A 39 -7.05 -17.27 12.11
N ARG A 40 -8.09 -16.62 12.65
CA ARG A 40 -9.49 -17.07 12.49
C ARG A 40 -9.97 -17.09 11.04
N TYR A 41 -9.39 -16.27 10.18
CA TYR A 41 -9.69 -16.23 8.73
C TYR A 41 -8.67 -16.97 7.86
N GLY A 42 -7.69 -17.69 8.44
CA GLY A 42 -6.66 -18.40 7.69
C GLY A 42 -5.76 -17.48 6.85
N ALA A 43 -5.55 -16.24 7.29
CA ALA A 43 -4.98 -15.15 6.49
C ALA A 43 -3.59 -14.68 6.96
N LEU A 44 -2.94 -15.40 7.89
CA LEU A 44 -1.61 -15.07 8.43
C LEU A 44 -0.53 -14.98 7.33
N ASP A 45 -0.57 -15.87 6.34
CA ASP A 45 0.36 -15.89 5.21
C ASP A 45 -0.08 -14.98 4.04
N ARG A 46 -1.14 -14.17 4.23
CA ARG A 46 -1.79 -13.36 3.18
C ARG A 46 -1.79 -11.86 3.48
N PHE A 47 -1.96 -11.46 4.74
CA PHE A 47 -2.03 -10.06 5.14
C PHE A 47 -1.12 -9.79 6.34
N CYS A 48 -0.48 -8.62 6.33
CA CYS A 48 0.34 -8.10 7.42
C CYS A 48 -0.09 -6.66 7.75
N ILE A 49 0.64 -6.02 8.65
CA ILE A 49 0.44 -4.62 9.06
C ILE A 49 1.75 -3.84 8.91
N SER A 50 1.64 -2.55 8.63
CA SER A 50 2.78 -1.62 8.51
C SER A 50 2.48 -0.33 9.27
N LEU A 51 3.52 0.36 9.74
CA LEU A 51 3.40 1.65 10.41
C LEU A 51 2.94 2.71 9.39
N ILE A 52 1.90 3.48 9.71
CA ILE A 52 1.29 4.45 8.78
C ILE A 52 2.15 5.72 8.70
N HIS A 53 3.05 5.72 7.71
CA HIS A 53 4.12 6.67 7.43
C HIS A 53 3.82 8.02 6.75
N ARG A 54 4.89 8.79 6.48
CA ARG A 54 5.37 9.21 5.14
C ARG A 54 6.85 9.57 5.16
N HIS A 55 7.43 9.80 3.98
CA HIS A 55 8.85 10.18 3.81
C HIS A 55 9.04 11.50 3.04
N PHE A 56 7.97 11.97 2.39
CA PHE A 56 7.89 13.18 1.56
C PHE A 56 6.41 13.47 1.28
N ASP A 57 6.12 14.59 0.61
CA ASP A 57 4.79 14.93 0.12
C ASP A 57 4.55 14.37 -1.30
N ILE A 58 3.28 14.18 -1.66
CA ILE A 58 2.83 13.63 -2.95
C ILE A 58 1.76 14.61 -3.47
N ALA A 59 1.78 14.94 -4.76
CA ALA A 59 0.79 15.87 -5.33
C ALA A 59 -0.58 15.21 -5.57
N ASP A 60 -1.64 16.01 -5.64
CA ASP A 60 -3.02 15.53 -5.89
C ASP A 60 -3.16 14.73 -7.21
N ASP A 61 -2.31 15.01 -8.19
CA ASP A 61 -2.22 14.34 -9.50
C ASP A 61 -1.22 13.16 -9.53
N GLU A 62 -0.63 12.78 -8.40
CA GLU A 62 0.37 11.70 -8.29
C GLU A 62 -0.12 10.55 -7.40
N GLU A 63 0.40 9.34 -7.62
CA GLU A 63 0.22 8.18 -6.75
C GLU A 63 1.55 7.47 -6.54
N LEU A 64 1.72 6.73 -5.43
CA LEU A 64 2.88 5.86 -5.25
C LEU A 64 2.73 4.57 -6.06
N MET A 65 3.74 4.28 -6.86
CA MET A 65 3.83 3.05 -7.66
C MET A 65 5.05 2.24 -7.26
N GLU A 66 4.86 0.93 -7.12
CA GLU A 66 5.86 -0.07 -6.76
C GLU A 66 6.40 -0.76 -8.02
N TYR A 67 7.73 -0.74 -8.17
CA TYR A 67 8.45 -1.34 -9.28
C TYR A 67 9.49 -2.32 -8.75
N THR A 68 9.29 -3.60 -9.07
CA THR A 68 10.19 -4.70 -8.69
C THR A 68 11.11 -5.06 -9.85
N ASP A 69 12.41 -4.85 -9.67
CA ASP A 69 13.46 -5.43 -10.50
C ASP A 69 13.93 -6.74 -9.85
N VAL A 70 13.64 -7.86 -10.51
CA VAL A 70 13.95 -9.21 -10.00
C VAL A 70 15.43 -9.56 -10.21
N GLU A 71 16.08 -8.99 -11.22
CA GLU A 71 17.49 -9.26 -11.56
C GLU A 71 18.42 -8.48 -10.61
N GLN A 72 18.17 -7.18 -10.46
CA GLN A 72 18.86 -6.31 -9.49
C GLN A 72 18.32 -6.47 -8.05
N ARG A 73 17.32 -7.36 -7.84
CA ARG A 73 16.69 -7.68 -6.55
C ARG A 73 16.24 -6.42 -5.77
N THR A 74 15.78 -5.41 -6.50
CA THR A 74 15.49 -4.07 -5.99
C THR A 74 13.99 -3.79 -6.11
N LEU A 75 13.42 -3.19 -5.07
CA LEU A 75 12.04 -2.71 -5.04
C LEU A 75 12.10 -1.19 -4.90
N THR A 76 11.51 -0.48 -5.87
CA THR A 76 11.45 0.99 -5.90
C THR A 76 10.01 1.44 -5.72
N VAL A 77 9.73 2.25 -4.71
CA VAL A 77 8.46 2.99 -4.59
C VAL A 77 8.72 4.46 -4.92
N LYS A 78 7.93 5.05 -5.82
CA LYS A 78 8.06 6.46 -6.23
C LYS A 78 6.72 7.09 -6.61
N PRO A 79 6.57 8.41 -6.52
CA PRO A 79 5.47 9.14 -7.17
C PRO A 79 5.48 8.93 -8.69
N VAL A 80 4.29 8.76 -9.25
CA VAL A 80 4.02 8.72 -10.70
C VAL A 80 2.71 9.46 -10.96
N LYS A 81 2.62 10.21 -12.06
CA LYS A 81 1.40 10.95 -12.41
C LYS A 81 0.25 9.98 -12.69
N LYS A 82 -0.94 10.27 -12.18
CA LYS A 82 -2.15 9.44 -12.30
C LYS A 82 -2.62 9.25 -13.76
N SER A 83 -2.15 10.10 -14.68
CA SER A 83 -2.28 9.98 -16.14
C SER A 83 -1.44 8.86 -16.75
N ASP A 84 -0.31 8.52 -16.13
CA ASP A 84 0.75 7.68 -16.71
C ASP A 84 0.65 6.23 -16.21
N ILE A 85 -0.26 5.98 -15.26
CA ILE A 85 -0.48 4.68 -14.61
C ILE A 85 -1.47 3.86 -15.44
N ASP A 86 -1.03 2.70 -15.92
CA ASP A 86 -1.93 1.69 -16.47
C ASP A 86 -2.67 0.97 -15.33
N TRP A 87 -3.83 1.52 -14.95
CA TRP A 87 -4.69 0.99 -13.90
C TRP A 87 -5.25 -0.42 -14.18
N GLN A 88 -5.23 -0.90 -15.43
CA GLN A 88 -5.68 -2.26 -15.77
C GLN A 88 -4.61 -3.31 -15.44
N HIS A 89 -3.33 -2.91 -15.57
CA HIS A 89 -2.17 -3.75 -15.29
C HIS A 89 -1.54 -3.47 -13.92
N THR A 90 -2.23 -2.71 -13.06
CA THR A 90 -1.77 -2.32 -11.72
C THR A 90 -2.49 -3.12 -10.64
N THR A 91 -1.74 -3.90 -9.86
CA THR A 91 -2.24 -4.62 -8.68
C THR A 91 -2.07 -3.73 -7.45
N ILE A 92 -3.17 -3.41 -6.75
CA ILE A 92 -3.09 -2.70 -5.48
C ILE A 92 -2.47 -3.62 -4.42
N THR A 93 -1.49 -3.12 -3.66
CA THR A 93 -0.79 -3.89 -2.61
C THR A 93 -0.80 -3.24 -1.22
N ASN A 94 -1.09 -1.93 -1.11
CA ASN A 94 -1.10 -1.21 0.17
C ASN A 94 -2.37 -0.38 0.40
N TRP A 95 -2.85 -0.40 1.64
CA TRP A 95 -4.25 -0.21 2.01
C TRP A 95 -4.39 0.35 3.43
N LYS A 96 -5.31 1.30 3.64
CA LYS A 96 -5.67 1.84 4.95
C LYS A 96 -7.14 1.57 5.25
N LEU A 97 -7.40 0.93 6.39
CA LEU A 97 -8.74 0.78 6.96
C LEU A 97 -9.20 2.10 7.57
N THR A 98 -10.48 2.42 7.44
CA THR A 98 -11.10 3.67 7.93
C THR A 98 -12.46 3.40 8.58
N GLU A 99 -12.93 4.37 9.38
CA GLU A 99 -14.16 4.24 10.17
C GLU A 99 -15.46 4.44 9.35
N CYS A 100 -15.36 4.98 8.13
CA CYS A 100 -16.51 5.41 7.31
C CYS A 100 -16.72 4.52 6.07
N GLU A 101 -17.96 4.43 5.58
CA GLU A 101 -18.34 3.65 4.39
C GLU A 101 -17.99 4.32 3.05
N GLU A 102 -16.73 4.73 2.88
CA GLU A 102 -16.23 5.28 1.61
C GLU A 102 -15.58 4.22 0.71
N VAL A 103 -15.87 4.32 -0.59
CA VAL A 103 -15.47 3.32 -1.58
C VAL A 103 -13.97 3.36 -1.85
N ALA A 104 -13.33 2.19 -1.74
CA ALA A 104 -11.96 1.93 -2.18
C ALA A 104 -11.70 2.46 -3.61
N ARG A 105 -11.00 3.59 -3.72
CA ARG A 105 -10.61 4.22 -4.99
C ARG A 105 -9.15 4.64 -4.93
N ILE A 106 -8.31 3.87 -5.64
CA ILE A 106 -6.81 3.91 -5.59
C ILE A 106 -6.10 3.15 -4.30
N GLY A 107 -5.19 2.74 -5.19
CA GLY A 107 -4.14 1.82 -4.77
C GLY A 107 -2.71 2.34 -4.94
N CYS A 108 -1.84 2.09 -3.94
CA CYS A 108 -0.41 1.94 -4.22
C CYS A 108 -0.23 0.67 -5.06
N GLY A 109 0.43 0.81 -6.21
CA GLY A 109 0.27 -0.12 -7.32
C GLY A 109 1.54 -0.82 -7.79
N CYS A 110 1.53 -2.16 -7.84
CA CYS A 110 2.54 -2.95 -8.55
C CYS A 110 2.11 -3.18 -10.01
N ALA A 111 2.92 -2.71 -10.96
CA ALA A 111 2.72 -2.98 -12.39
C ALA A 111 3.03 -4.44 -12.76
N ARG A 112 2.23 -5.04 -13.66
CA ARG A 112 2.40 -6.40 -14.19
C ARG A 112 2.34 -6.45 -15.71
N ASN A 113 3.17 -7.30 -16.33
CA ASN A 113 3.04 -7.65 -17.74
C ASN A 113 3.10 -9.17 -17.94
N SER A 114 2.74 -9.64 -19.13
CA SER A 114 2.41 -11.05 -19.47
C SER A 114 3.60 -12.03 -19.52
N GLY A 115 4.48 -11.99 -18.53
CA GLY A 115 5.62 -12.89 -18.38
C GLY A 115 6.47 -12.64 -17.13
N GLY A 116 6.30 -11.50 -16.43
CA GLY A 116 7.06 -11.16 -15.23
C GLY A 116 6.88 -9.69 -14.81
N HIS A 117 7.55 -9.32 -13.72
CA HIS A 117 7.70 -7.91 -13.34
C HIS A 117 8.77 -7.27 -14.24
N LEU A 118 8.49 -6.07 -14.76
CA LEU A 118 9.42 -5.27 -15.56
C LEU A 118 9.35 -3.82 -15.06
N GLY A 119 10.51 -3.23 -14.76
CA GLY A 119 10.64 -1.98 -13.99
C GLY A 119 10.25 -0.67 -14.70
N TYR A 120 9.43 -0.72 -15.75
CA TYR A 120 8.95 0.48 -16.46
C TYR A 120 7.62 0.24 -17.19
N HIS A 121 6.76 1.27 -17.21
CA HIS A 121 5.70 1.36 -18.22
C HIS A 121 6.32 1.76 -19.56
N ARG A 122 5.71 1.32 -20.67
CA ARG A 122 6.07 1.87 -21.99
C ARG A 122 5.55 3.31 -22.06
N GLY A 123 6.46 4.28 -22.10
CA GLY A 123 6.11 5.65 -22.44
C GLY A 123 5.62 5.77 -23.89
N THR A 124 4.76 6.76 -24.11
CA THR A 124 4.56 7.41 -25.41
C THR A 124 5.45 8.65 -25.48
#